data_AF-A0A968VW76-F1
#
_entry.id   AF-A0A968VW76-F1
#
_cell.length_a   1.000
_cell.length_b   1.000
_cell.length_c   1.000
_cell.angle_alpha   90.00
_cell.angle_beta   90.00
_cell.angle_gamma   90.00
#
_symmetry.space_group_name_H-M   'P 1'
#
loop_
_entity.id
_entity.type
_entity.pdbx_description
1 polymer ?
#
loop_
_entity_poly.entity_id
_entity_poly.type
_entity_poly.pdbx_seq_one_letter_code
_entity_poly.pdbx_strand_id
1 'polypeptide(L)' 'MEKDDILSTPDAVDYVNKLIRELKPNNPAAVQKGWRQLRRYVKELEKKFGEGWEMFLDTYPMP' A
#
# COMPACT_ATOMS: atom_id res chain seq x y z
N MET A 1 -18.78 -6.91 -7.06
CA MET A 1 -17.93 -5.81 -6.54
C MET A 1 -18.03 -5.87 -5.03
N GLU A 2 -17.00 -6.42 -4.39
CA GLU A 2 -17.03 -6.80 -2.96
C GLU A 2 -16.95 -5.54 -2.07
N LYS A 3 -17.77 -5.54 -1.02
CA LYS A 3 -18.14 -4.38 -0.21
C LYS A 3 -17.10 -3.98 0.86
N ASP A 4 -15.92 -4.61 0.89
CA ASP A 4 -14.93 -4.43 1.96
C ASP A 4 -13.76 -3.49 1.59
N ASP A 5 -13.76 -2.92 0.40
CA ASP A 5 -12.68 -2.04 -0.10
C ASP A 5 -12.86 -0.56 0.29
N ILE A 6 -13.68 -0.30 1.30
CA ILE A 6 -13.97 1.01 1.88
C ILE A 6 -12.80 1.40 2.80
N LEU A 7 -11.81 2.06 2.21
CA LEU A 7 -10.72 2.79 2.90
C LEU A 7 -9.84 1.95 3.84
N SER A 8 -9.25 0.85 3.34
CA SER A 8 -8.02 0.34 3.96
C SER A 8 -6.99 1.47 3.88
N THR A 9 -6.62 2.05 5.02
CA THR A 9 -5.55 3.04 5.09
C THR A 9 -4.23 2.30 4.96
N PRO A 10 -3.26 2.78 4.18
CA PRO A 10 -1.91 2.22 4.19
C PRO A 10 -1.33 2.23 5.61
N ASP A 11 -0.45 1.28 5.91
CA ASP A 11 0.18 1.19 7.23
C ASP A 11 1.00 2.44 7.58
N ALA A 12 1.65 3.07 6.58
CA ALA A 12 2.29 4.38 6.76
C ALA A 12 2.35 5.20 5.46
N VAL A 13 2.30 6.53 5.61
CA VAL A 13 2.48 7.50 4.52
C VAL A 13 3.40 8.63 4.98
N ASP A 14 4.42 8.92 4.18
CA ASP A 14 5.27 10.09 4.30
C ASP A 14 4.97 11.04 3.14
N TYR A 15 4.23 12.12 3.42
CA TYR A 15 3.83 13.09 2.41
C TYR A 15 4.98 14.01 1.95
N VAL A 16 6.01 14.18 2.77
CA VAL A 16 7.15 15.06 2.45
C VAL A 16 8.06 14.36 1.45
N ASN A 17 8.38 13.10 1.73
CA ASN A 17 9.24 12.27 0.89
C ASN A 17 8.46 11.48 -0.19
N LYS A 18 7.13 11.60 -0.21
CA LYS A 18 6.22 10.86 -1.11
C LYS A 18 6.40 9.34 -1.04
N LEU A 19 6.47 8.80 0.17
CA LEU A 19 6.60 7.36 0.40
C LEU A 19 5.31 6.78 0.95
N ILE A 20 4.98 5.56 0.54
CA ILE A 20 3.88 4.79 1.11
C ILE A 20 4.34 3.37 1.43
N ARG A 21 3.94 2.88 2.62
CA ARG A 21 4.32 1.55 3.12
C ARG A 21 3.10 0.70 3.44
N GLU A 22 3.23 -0.59 3.19
CA GLU A 22 2.32 -1.64 3.62
C GLU A 22 3.13 -2.78 4.25
N LEU A 23 2.59 -3.39 5.31
CA LEU A 23 3.16 -4.52 6.02
C LEU A 23 2.33 -5.79 5.78
N LYS A 24 2.98 -6.88 5.40
CA LYS A 24 2.32 -8.18 5.17
C LYS A 24 3.14 -9.36 5.73
N PRO A 25 2.48 -10.47 6.11
CA PRO A 25 3.22 -11.71 6.36
C PRO A 25 3.91 -12.16 5.07
N ASN A 26 5.11 -12.74 5.20
CA ASN A 26 5.91 -13.22 4.08
C ASN A 26 5.35 -14.53 3.51
N ASN A 27 4.19 -14.45 2.89
CA ASN A 27 3.64 -15.48 2.04
C ASN A 27 3.16 -14.90 0.70
N PRO A 28 3.15 -15.70 -0.37
CA PRO A 28 2.88 -15.20 -1.72
C PRO A 28 1.52 -14.49 -1.87
N ALA A 29 0.47 -15.01 -1.23
CA ALA A 29 -0.88 -14.46 -1.34
C ALA A 29 -0.98 -13.09 -0.65
N ALA A 30 -0.43 -12.95 0.55
CA ALA A 30 -0.43 -11.69 1.30
C ALA A 30 0.44 -10.63 0.62
N VAL A 31 1.61 -11.01 0.10
CA VAL A 31 2.49 -10.12 -0.66
C VAL A 31 1.79 -9.60 -1.92
N GLN A 32 1.14 -10.47 -2.69
CA GLN A 32 0.39 -10.07 -3.88
C GLN A 32 -0.76 -9.11 -3.53
N LYS A 33 -1.47 -9.38 -2.43
CA LYS A 33 -2.52 -8.50 -1.93
C LYS A 33 -1.97 -7.11 -1.54
N GLY A 34 -0.85 -7.07 -0.82
CA GLY A 34 -0.19 -5.81 -0.41
C GLY A 34 0.19 -4.95 -1.60
N TRP A 35 0.79 -5.53 -2.66
CA TRP A 35 1.09 -4.80 -3.88
C TRP A 35 -0.15 -4.24 -4.59
N ARG A 36 -1.27 -4.97 -4.59
CA ARG A 36 -2.53 -4.47 -5.15
C ARG A 36 -3.07 -3.28 -4.36
N GLN A 37 -2.95 -3.32 -3.04
CA GLN A 37 -3.33 -2.21 -2.16
C GLN A 37 -2.45 -0.97 -2.42
N LEU A 38 -1.12 -1.13 -2.40
CA LEU A 38 -0.17 -0.03 -2.65
C LEU A 38 -0.43 0.69 -3.98
N ARG A 39 -0.65 -0.05 -5.08
CA ARG A 39 -0.97 0.54 -6.38
C ARG A 39 -2.25 1.37 -6.36
N ARG A 40 -3.26 0.90 -5.63
CA ARG A 40 -4.52 1.65 -5.46
C ARG A 40 -4.27 2.94 -4.67
N TYR A 41 -3.48 2.87 -3.60
CA TYR A 41 -3.19 4.05 -2.78
C TYR A 41 -2.37 5.09 -3.51
N VAL A 42 -1.31 4.68 -4.23
CA VAL A 42 -0.51 5.60 -5.05
C VAL A 42 -1.39 6.32 -6.05
N LYS A 43 -2.27 5.62 -6.76
CA LYS A 43 -3.20 6.28 -7.69
C LYS A 43 -4.05 7.37 -7.04
N GLU A 44 -4.55 7.14 -5.83
CA GLU A 44 -5.34 8.13 -5.09
C GLU A 44 -4.49 9.28 -4.54
N LEU A 45 -3.25 9.00 -4.11
CA LEU A 45 -2.31 10.00 -3.64
C LEU A 45 -1.82 10.89 -4.78
N GLU A 46 -1.48 10.31 -5.93
CA GLU A 46 -1.05 11.03 -7.12
C GLU A 46 -2.13 11.98 -7.62
N LYS A 47 -3.39 11.52 -7.60
CA LYS A 47 -4.54 12.36 -7.97
C LYS A 47 -4.72 13.58 -7.05
N LYS A 48 -4.34 13.48 -5.78
CA LYS A 48 -4.56 14.54 -4.77
C LYS A 48 -3.36 15.44 -4.52
N PHE A 49 -2.15 14.87 -4.57
CA PHE A 49 -0.92 15.49 -4.11
C PHE A 49 0.18 15.54 -5.20
N GLY A 50 -0.14 15.06 -6.40
CA GLY A 50 0.78 14.99 -7.53
C GLY A 50 1.63 13.71 -7.55
N GLU A 51 2.24 13.47 -8.71
CA GLU A 51 2.98 12.25 -9.05
C GLU A 51 4.28 12.05 -8.24
N GLY A 52 4.87 10.87 -8.37
CA GLY A 52 6.21 10.57 -7.87
C GLY A 52 6.22 9.88 -6.51
N TRP A 53 5.26 8.99 -6.26
CA TRP A 53 5.17 8.24 -5.01
C TRP A 53 5.91 6.91 -5.10
N GLU A 54 6.72 6.62 -4.09
CA GLU A 54 7.43 5.34 -3.96
C GLU A 54 6.68 4.38 -3.05
N MET A 55 6.59 3.11 -3.48
CA MET A 55 5.88 2.05 -2.77
C MET A 55 6.85 1.09 -2.09
N PHE A 56 6.66 0.85 -0.80
CA PHE A 56 7.38 -0.19 -0.06
C PHE A 56 6.40 -1.21 0.49
N LEU A 57 6.66 -2.47 0.17
CA LEU A 57 6.00 -3.59 0.81
C LEU A 57 6.98 -4.26 1.77
N ASP A 58 6.81 -3.97 3.05
CA ASP A 58 7.58 -4.59 4.11
C ASP A 58 6.96 -5.95 4.45
N THR A 59 7.80 -6.95 4.75
CA THR A 59 7.33 -8.29 5.10
C THR A 59 7.91 -8.77 6.42
N TYR A 60 7.14 -9.59 7.14
CA TYR A 60 7.60 -10.26 8.35
C TYR A 60 7.48 -11.79 8.20
N PRO A 61 8.38 -12.59 8.81
CA PRO A 61 8.29 -14.04 8.78
C PRO A 61 6.94 -14.52 9.33
N MET A 62 6.34 -15.53 8.69
CA MET A 62 5.22 -16.22 9.32
C MET A 62 5.74 -17.01 10.54
N PRO A 63 4.99 -17.05 11.65
CA PRO A 63 5.30 -17.92 12.78
C PRO A 63 5.23 -19.40 12.39
#